data_AF-A0A8J8JZI5-F1
#
_entry.id   AF-A0A8J8JZI5-F1
#
_cell.length_a   1.000
_cell.length_b   1.000
_cell.length_c   1.000
_cell.angle_alpha   90.00
_cell.angle_beta   90.00
_cell.angle_gamma   90.00
#
_symmetry.space_group_name_H-M   'P 1'
#
loop_
_entity.id
_entity.type
_entity.pdbx_description
1 polymer ?
#
loop_
_entity_poly.entity_id
_entity_poly.type
_entity_poly.pdbx_seq_one_letter_code
_entity_poly.pdbx_strand_id
1 'polypeptide(L)'
;MRLHKWKDNTPVTVFVLADNQPLHKVFCKTILNVFPHQMRRSWDRLVFSGSGQAPIQLDSKEEMIKMLSSTSGSIGYLRTSDIKEGIKTLQIQSGRNN
;
A
#
# COMPACT_ATOMS: atom_id res chain seq x y z
N MET A 1 8.49 9.85 -4.67
CA MET A 1 8.52 8.71 -3.71
C MET A 1 9.95 8.55 -3.22
N ARG A 2 10.20 8.70 -1.91
CA ARG A 2 11.58 8.77 -1.40
C ARG A 2 12.29 7.40 -1.39
N LEU A 3 11.55 6.29 -1.35
CA LEU A 3 12.07 4.94 -1.32
C LEU A 3 11.48 4.12 -2.47
N HIS A 4 12.33 3.64 -3.39
CA HIS A 4 11.96 2.78 -4.51
C HIS A 4 12.55 1.36 -4.40
N LYS A 5 13.39 1.14 -3.37
CA LYS A 5 13.99 -0.14 -3.00
C LYS A 5 13.95 -0.31 -1.49
N TRP A 6 13.84 -1.55 -1.05
CA TRP A 6 14.08 -1.95 0.34
C TRP A 6 15.56 -1.84 0.70
N LYS A 7 15.89 -2.01 1.99
CA LYS A 7 17.28 -1.96 2.49
C LYS A 7 18.18 -3.02 1.84
N ASP A 8 17.60 -4.12 1.37
CA ASP A 8 18.28 -5.23 0.68
C ASP A 8 18.36 -5.04 -0.84
N ASN A 9 18.07 -3.84 -1.36
CA ASN A 9 17.98 -3.50 -2.78
C ASN A 9 16.81 -4.10 -3.58
N THR A 10 15.93 -4.88 -2.95
CA THR A 10 14.73 -5.40 -3.62
C THR A 10 13.82 -4.22 -4.03
N PRO A 11 13.34 -4.14 -5.28
CA PRO A 11 12.39 -3.11 -5.70
C PRO A 11 11.12 -3.10 -4.84
N VAL A 12 10.58 -1.92 -4.56
CA VAL A 12 9.30 -1.79 -3.85
C VAL A 12 8.16 -1.75 -4.86
N THR A 13 7.28 -2.75 -4.83
CA THR A 13 6.03 -2.74 -5.60
C THR A 13 4.85 -2.46 -4.68
N VAL A 14 4.14 -1.37 -4.90
CA VAL A 14 3.00 -0.99 -4.05
C VAL A 14 1.70 -1.46 -4.69
N PHE A 15 0.93 -2.26 -3.96
CA PHE A 15 -0.43 -2.66 -4.34
C PHE A 15 -1.47 -1.89 -3.53
N VAL A 16 -2.53 -1.46 -4.22
CA VAL A 16 -3.70 -0.80 -3.60
C VAL A 16 -4.98 -1.41 -4.15
N LEU A 17 -6.08 -1.24 -3.43
CA LEU A 17 -7.42 -1.56 -3.92
C LEU A 17 -8.08 -0.29 -4.48
N ALA A 18 -9.10 -0.46 -5.31
CA ALA A 18 -9.89 0.65 -5.85
C ALA A 18 -10.51 1.55 -4.75
N ASP A 19 -10.72 2.84 -5.06
CA ASP A 19 -11.19 3.85 -4.09
C ASP A 19 -12.55 3.51 -3.44
N ASN A 20 -13.39 2.77 -4.16
CA ASN A 20 -14.70 2.35 -3.68
C ASN A 20 -14.64 1.16 -2.71
N GLN A 21 -13.52 0.42 -2.66
CA GLN A 21 -13.38 -0.77 -1.86
C GLN A 21 -13.40 -0.45 -0.36
N PRO A 22 -14.25 -1.12 0.45
CA PRO A 22 -14.37 -0.84 1.89
C PRO A 22 -13.03 -0.94 2.64
N LEU A 23 -12.20 -1.93 2.30
CA LEU A 23 -10.89 -2.11 2.94
C LEU A 23 -9.94 -0.94 2.64
N HIS A 24 -9.92 -0.43 1.41
CA HIS A 24 -9.12 0.74 1.05
C HIS A 24 -9.58 1.99 1.81
N LYS A 25 -10.90 2.23 1.84
CA LYS A 25 -11.49 3.36 2.58
C LYS A 25 -11.11 3.33 4.06
N VAL A 26 -11.18 2.16 4.69
CA VAL A 26 -10.77 2.00 6.10
C VAL A 26 -9.28 2.28 6.24
N PHE A 27 -8.43 1.63 5.46
CA PHE A 27 -6.97 1.82 5.54
C PHE A 27 -6.55 3.29 5.37
N CYS A 28 -7.06 3.98 4.34
CA CYS A 28 -6.75 5.39 4.12
C CYS A 28 -7.14 6.25 5.32
N LYS A 29 -8.34 6.05 5.86
CA LYS A 29 -8.85 6.87 6.96
C LYS A 29 -8.18 6.58 8.29
N THR A 30 -7.98 5.30 8.63
CA THR A 30 -7.54 4.91 9.98
C THR A 30 -6.03 4.84 10.12
N ILE A 31 -5.32 4.45 9.05
CA ILE A 31 -3.86 4.28 9.10
C ILE A 31 -3.16 5.49 8.50
N LEU A 32 -3.63 5.97 7.34
CA LEU A 32 -2.99 7.09 6.65
C LEU A 32 -3.58 8.46 7.01
N ASN A 33 -4.70 8.50 7.76
CA ASN A 33 -5.43 9.72 8.12
C ASN A 33 -5.79 10.62 6.92
N VAL A 34 -6.17 10.00 5.80
CA VAL A 34 -6.60 10.68 4.56
C VAL A 34 -7.80 9.99 3.92
N PHE A 35 -8.48 10.66 2.99
CA PHE A 35 -9.48 10.02 2.13
C PHE A 35 -8.82 9.37 0.90
N PRO A 36 -9.41 8.33 0.29
CA PRO A 36 -8.87 7.65 -0.90
C PRO A 36 -8.42 8.60 -2.02
N HIS A 37 -9.26 9.58 -2.37
CA HIS A 37 -8.94 10.56 -3.40
C HIS A 37 -7.72 11.45 -3.05
N GLN A 38 -7.47 11.73 -1.77
CA GLN A 38 -6.30 12.50 -1.33
C GLN A 38 -5.03 11.64 -1.41
N MET A 39 -5.12 10.36 -1.08
CA MET A 39 -4.04 9.40 -1.30
C MET A 39 -3.70 9.32 -2.79
N ARG A 40 -4.71 9.10 -3.66
CA ARG A 40 -4.55 9.07 -5.12
C ARG A 40 -3.88 10.34 -5.65
N ARG A 41 -4.40 11.52 -5.26
CA ARG A 41 -3.82 12.82 -5.63
C ARG A 41 -2.35 12.97 -5.21
N SER A 42 -2.00 12.46 -4.02
CA SER A 42 -0.60 12.48 -3.55
C SER A 42 0.30 11.67 -4.48
N TRP A 43 -0.16 10.53 -4.97
CA TRP A 43 0.56 9.74 -5.98
C TRP A 43 0.58 10.42 -7.35
N ASP A 44 -0.55 10.96 -7.82
CA ASP A 44 -0.65 11.63 -9.12
C ASP A 44 0.39 12.76 -9.23
N ARG A 45 0.58 13.53 -8.14
CA ARG A 45 1.61 14.58 -8.07
C ARG A 45 3.03 14.01 -8.21
N LEU A 46 3.31 12.85 -7.61
CA LEU A 46 4.62 12.19 -7.72
C LEU A 46 4.85 11.67 -9.13
N VAL A 47 3.83 11.08 -9.76
CA VAL A 47 3.90 10.57 -11.14
C VAL A 47 4.09 11.71 -12.13
N PHE A 48 3.28 12.76 -12.02
CA PHE A 48 3.34 13.92 -12.93
C PHE A 48 4.70 14.63 -12.87
N SER A 49 5.33 14.69 -11.70
CA SER A 49 6.66 15.28 -11.52
C SER A 49 7.81 14.34 -11.92
N GLY A 50 7.52 13.10 -12.36
CA GLY A 50 8.53 12.08 -12.66
C GLY A 50 9.28 11.57 -11.42
N SER A 51 8.81 11.91 -10.22
CA SER A 51 9.50 11.61 -8.96
C SER A 51 8.97 10.36 -8.26
N GLY A 52 8.00 9.64 -8.83
CA GLY A 52 7.48 8.40 -8.27
C GLY A 52 6.70 7.56 -9.25
N GLN A 53 6.53 6.29 -8.89
CA GLN A 53 5.73 5.32 -9.62
C GLN A 53 4.35 5.18 -8.96
N ALA A 54 3.30 5.11 -9.78
CA ALA A 54 1.95 4.84 -9.30
C ALA A 54 1.88 3.45 -8.64
N PRO A 55 1.00 3.23 -7.65
CA PRO A 55 0.74 1.90 -7.16
C PRO A 55 -0.02 1.10 -8.23
N ILE A 56 0.08 -0.21 -8.16
CA ILE A 56 -0.73 -1.12 -8.97
C ILE A 56 -2.07 -1.31 -8.26
N GLN A 57 -3.16 -0.94 -8.93
CA GLN A 57 -4.51 -1.14 -8.40
C GLN A 57 -4.96 -2.58 -8.66
N LEU A 58 -5.51 -3.21 -7.63
CA LEU A 58 -6.09 -4.54 -7.65
C LEU A 58 -7.60 -4.45 -7.43
N ASP A 59 -8.33 -5.43 -7.96
CA ASP A 59 -9.79 -5.39 -7.97
C ASP A 59 -10.40 -6.06 -6.74
N SER A 60 -9.65 -6.94 -6.07
CA SER A 60 -10.15 -7.73 -4.94
C SER A 60 -9.12 -7.96 -3.84
N LYS A 61 -9.64 -8.34 -2.66
CA LYS A 61 -8.82 -8.74 -1.51
C LYS A 61 -8.07 -10.04 -1.80
N GLU A 62 -8.71 -10.97 -2.49
CA GLU A 62 -8.15 -12.27 -2.87
C GLU A 62 -6.95 -12.08 -3.79
N GLU A 63 -7.06 -11.13 -4.73
CA GLU A 63 -5.95 -10.72 -5.58
C GLU A 63 -4.83 -10.03 -4.78
N MET A 64 -5.16 -9.15 -3.82
CA MET A 64 -4.16 -8.56 -2.90
C MET A 64 -3.35 -9.64 -2.19
N ILE A 65 -3.99 -10.66 -1.63
CA ILE A 65 -3.30 -11.76 -0.94
C ILE A 65 -2.39 -12.51 -1.92
N LYS A 66 -2.91 -12.86 -3.11
CA LYS A 66 -2.15 -13.56 -4.14
C LYS A 66 -0.90 -12.77 -4.52
N MET A 67 -1.07 -11.49 -4.87
CA MET A 67 0.02 -10.64 -5.33
C MET A 67 1.07 -10.40 -4.26
N LEU A 68 0.67 -10.22 -2.99
CA LEU A 68 1.60 -10.08 -1.87
C LEU A 68 2.42 -11.35 -1.61
N SER A 69 1.82 -12.53 -1.81
CA SER A 69 2.51 -13.81 -1.63
C SER A 69 3.46 -14.17 -2.78
N SER A 70 3.16 -13.72 -4.01
CA SER A 70 3.92 -14.09 -5.20
C SER A 70 4.92 -13.04 -5.67
N THR A 71 4.85 -11.81 -5.14
CA THR A 71 5.69 -10.69 -5.59
C THR A 71 6.67 -10.30 -4.50
N SER A 72 7.93 -10.71 -4.66
CA SER A 72 9.01 -10.30 -3.74
C SER A 72 9.16 -8.78 -3.73
N GLY A 73 9.36 -8.20 -2.54
CA GLY A 73 9.46 -6.75 -2.37
C GLY A 73 8.15 -5.98 -2.51
N SER A 74 7.01 -6.67 -2.64
CA SER A 74 5.72 -5.99 -2.66
C SER A 74 5.27 -5.55 -1.27
N ILE A 75 4.41 -4.52 -1.25
CA ILE A 75 3.74 -4.03 -0.05
C ILE A 75 2.29 -3.67 -0.38
N GLY A 76 1.41 -3.93 0.58
CA GLY A 76 0.01 -3.60 0.52
C GLY A 76 -0.55 -3.63 1.94
N TYR A 77 -1.86 -3.79 2.05
CA TYR A 77 -2.55 -3.83 3.33
C TYR A 77 -3.69 -4.84 3.31
N LEU A 78 -3.89 -5.51 4.44
CA LEU A 78 -4.91 -6.52 4.67
C LEU A 78 -5.50 -6.34 6.08
N ARG A 79 -6.67 -6.92 6.35
CA ARG A 79 -7.10 -7.10 7.74
C ARG A 79 -6.26 -8.18 8.38
N THR A 80 -6.06 -8.12 9.70
CA THR A 80 -5.30 -9.11 10.45
C THR A 80 -5.81 -10.54 10.23
N SER A 81 -7.13 -10.72 10.10
CA SER A 81 -7.77 -12.02 9.83
C SER A 81 -7.48 -12.61 8.45
N ASP A 82 -7.03 -11.80 7.50
CA ASP A 82 -6.79 -12.20 6.11
C ASP A 82 -5.31 -12.49 5.83
N ILE A 83 -4.43 -12.33 6.83
CA ILE A 83 -2.98 -12.55 6.69
C ILE A 83 -2.71 -14.05 6.65
N LYS A 84 -2.05 -14.51 5.59
CA LYS A 84 -1.68 -15.91 5.37
C LYS A 84 -0.19 -16.14 5.60
N GLU A 85 0.19 -17.40 5.75
CA GLU A 85 1.59 -17.82 5.77
C GLU A 85 2.34 -17.31 4.52
N GLY A 86 3.58 -16.89 4.71
CA GLY A 86 4.40 -16.28 3.66
C GLY A 86 4.28 -14.75 3.54
N ILE A 87 3.25 -14.13 4.12
CA ILE A 87 3.12 -12.67 4.18
C ILE A 87 3.71 -12.16 5.50
N LYS A 88 4.74 -11.32 5.41
CA LYS A 88 5.33 -10.65 6.58
C LYS A 88 4.54 -9.40 6.93
N THR A 89 4.30 -9.17 8.22
CA THR A 89 3.58 -7.99 8.70
C THR A 89 4.55 -6.88 9.11
N LEU A 90 4.22 -5.64 8.77
CA LEU A 90 4.97 -4.47 9.22
C LEU A 90 4.18 -3.79 10.33
N GLN A 91 4.79 -3.66 11.50
CA GLN A 91 4.22 -2.90 12.61
C GLN A 91 4.47 -1.43 12.37
N ILE A 92 3.41 -0.67 12.14
CA ILE A 92 3.48 0.79 12.01
C ILE A 92 3.34 1.36 13.42
N GLN A 93 4.44 1.88 13.98
CA GLN A 93 4.35 2.71 15.17
C GLN A 93 3.73 4.05 14.76
N SER A 94 2.50 4.29 15.19
CA SER A 94 1.90 5.61 15.03
C SER A 94 2.71 6.57 15.91
N GLY A 95 3.54 7.40 15.27
CA GLY A 95 4.17 8.51 15.95
C GLY A 95 3.06 9.41 16.48
N ARG A 96 2.83 9.38 17.78
CA ARG A 96 2.07 10.42 18.48
C ARG A 96 2.87 11.71 18.24
N ASN A 97 2.47 12.49 17.24
CA ASN A 97 2.90 13.87 17.14
C ASN A 97 2.30 14.58 18.35
N ASN A 98 3.16 14.81 19.34
CA ASN A 98 2.91 15.71 20.46
C ASN A 98 3.22 17.14 20.02
#